data_AF-A0AAU4GNE2-F1
#
_entry.id   AF-A0AAU4GNE2-F1
#
_cell.length_a   1.000
_cell.length_b   1.000
_cell.length_c   1.000
_cell.angle_alpha   90.00
_cell.angle_beta   90.00
_cell.angle_gamma   90.00
#
_symmetry.space_group_name_H-M   'P 1'
#
loop_
_entity.id
_entity.type
_entity.pdbx_description
1 polymer ?
#
loop_
_entity_poly.entity_id
_entity_poly.type
_entity_poly.pdbx_seq_one_letter_code
_entity_poly.pdbx_strand_id
1 'polypeptide(L)' 'MDRLADRFTDRLWEEIVYIAYHLHWSLDSILDLDHATRARVITEIGVINARLDGAVPED' A
#
# COMPACT_ATOMS: atom_id res chain seq x y z
N MET A 1 -24.69 -9.46 -6.01
CA MET A 1 -23.28 -9.21 -6.33
C MET A 1 -22.98 -7.74 -6.00
N ASP A 2 -23.44 -7.24 -4.87
CA ASP A 2 -22.96 -7.32 -3.48
C ASP A 2 -21.81 -6.31 -3.21
N ARG A 3 -22.18 -5.18 -2.57
CA ARG A 3 -21.35 -3.99 -2.32
C ARG A 3 -20.06 -4.27 -1.53
N LEU A 4 -19.95 -5.43 -0.91
CA LEU A 4 -18.74 -5.84 -0.20
C LEU A 4 -17.60 -6.20 -1.16
N ALA A 5 -17.91 -6.92 -2.25
CA ALA A 5 -16.92 -7.29 -3.27
C ALA A 5 -16.31 -6.06 -3.96
N ASP A 6 -17.12 -5.02 -4.16
CA ASP A 6 -16.72 -3.71 -4.68
C ASP A 6 -15.63 -3.09 -3.79
N ARG A 7 -15.91 -2.96 -2.48
CA ARG A 7 -14.97 -2.40 -1.51
C ARG A 7 -13.68 -3.21 -1.33
N PHE A 8 -13.76 -4.54 -1.44
CA PHE A 8 -12.54 -5.37 -1.38
C PHE A 8 -11.65 -5.15 -2.59
N THR A 9 -12.26 -4.96 -3.77
CA THR A 9 -11.54 -4.67 -5.01
C THR A 9 -10.95 -3.26 -4.98
N ASP A 10 -11.72 -2.27 -4.50
CA ASP A 10 -11.25 -0.89 -4.32
C ASP A 10 -10.04 -0.83 -3.39
N ARG A 11 -10.13 -1.49 -2.22
CA ARG A 11 -9.02 -1.55 -1.27
C ARG A 11 -7.78 -2.23 -1.87
N LEU A 12 -7.96 -3.33 -2.58
CA LEU A 12 -6.83 -4.02 -3.22
C LEU A 12 -6.18 -3.12 -4.29
N TRP A 13 -6.97 -2.39 -5.06
CA TRP A 13 -6.47 -1.44 -6.05
C TRP A 13 -5.67 -0.31 -5.40
N GLU A 14 -6.17 0.27 -4.30
CA GLU A 14 -5.47 1.28 -3.50
C GLU A 14 -4.11 0.76 -3.00
N GLU A 15 -4.08 -0.46 -2.44
CA GLU A 15 -2.85 -1.10 -1.97
C GLU A 15 -1.82 -1.26 -3.10
N ILE A 16 -2.26 -1.71 -4.28
CA ILE A 16 -1.38 -1.93 -5.43
C ILE A 16 -0.81 -0.60 -5.94
N VAL A 17 -1.66 0.41 -6.15
CA VAL A 17 -1.23 1.71 -6.68
C VAL A 17 -0.29 2.41 -5.69
N TYR A 18 -0.55 2.31 -4.39
CA TYR A 18 0.32 2.85 -3.35
C TYR A 18 1.74 2.27 -3.44
N ILE A 19 1.86 0.95 -3.54
CA ILE A 19 3.16 0.28 -3.67
C ILE A 19 3.83 0.64 -4.99
N ALA A 20 3.09 0.61 -6.10
CA ALA A 20 3.62 0.95 -7.42
C ALA A 20 4.15 2.39 -7.47
N TYR A 21 3.47 3.32 -6.82
CA TYR A 21 3.89 4.72 -6.74
C TYR A 21 5.23 4.88 -5.99
N HIS A 22 5.42 4.18 -4.87
CA HIS A 22 6.61 4.34 -4.02
C HIS A 22 7.80 3.48 -4.45
N LEU A 23 7.57 2.28 -4.98
CA LEU A 23 8.64 1.34 -5.32
C LEU A 23 8.88 1.20 -6.82
N HIS A 24 7.99 1.76 -7.65
CA HIS A 24 8.04 1.65 -9.12
C HIS A 24 8.06 0.20 -9.64
N TRP A 25 7.54 -0.74 -8.84
CA TRP A 25 7.34 -2.12 -9.26
C TRP A 25 6.15 -2.22 -10.21
N SER A 26 6.16 -3.24 -11.08
CA SER A 26 5.04 -3.53 -11.96
C SER A 26 3.82 -3.98 -11.16
N LEU A 27 2.61 -3.72 -11.67
CA LEU A 27 1.36 -4.17 -11.02
C LEU A 27 1.32 -5.69 -10.88
N ASP A 28 1.81 -6.41 -11.89
CA ASP A 28 1.86 -7.88 -11.90
C ASP A 28 2.74 -8.40 -10.76
N SER A 29 3.92 -7.82 -10.56
CA SER A 29 4.81 -8.19 -9.45
C SER A 29 4.20 -7.95 -8.07
N ILE A 30 3.32 -6.95 -7.94
CA ILE A 30 2.63 -6.63 -6.68
C ILE A 30 1.44 -7.57 -6.45
N LEU A 31 0.74 -7.95 -7.52
CA LEU A 31 -0.36 -8.93 -7.48
C LEU A 31 0.13 -10.34 -7.09
N ASP A 32 1.39 -10.67 -7.41
CA ASP A 32 2.03 -11.93 -7.00
C ASP A 32 2.39 -11.98 -5.51
N LEU A 33 2.37 -10.84 -4.79
CA LEU A 33 2.60 -10.82 -3.35
C LEU A 33 1.39 -11.37 -2.59
N ASP A 34 1.66 -12.25 -1.62
CA ASP A 34 0.62 -12.63 -0.66
C ASP A 34 0.17 -11.41 0.16
N HIS A 35 -1.06 -11.49 0.68
CA HIS A 35 -1.69 -10.38 1.40
C HIS A 35 -0.85 -9.89 2.60
N ALA A 36 -0.20 -10.79 3.34
CA ALA A 36 0.57 -10.43 4.52
C ALA A 36 1.87 -9.73 4.14
N THR A 37 2.55 -10.21 3.09
CA THR A 37 3.74 -9.54 2.54
C THR A 37 3.38 -8.16 2.02
N ARG A 38 2.29 -8.02 1.26
CA ARG A 38 1.84 -6.71 0.76
C ARG A 38 1.53 -5.72 1.90
N ALA A 39 0.81 -6.17 2.93
CA ALA A 39 0.52 -5.35 4.11
C ALA A 39 1.79 -4.89 4.85
N ARG A 40 2.81 -5.77 4.94
CA ARG A 40 4.11 -5.42 5.53
C ARG A 40 4.83 -4.37 4.70
N VAL A 41 4.87 -4.52 3.37
CA VAL A 41 5.50 -3.54 2.47
C VAL A 41 4.87 -2.15 2.63
N ILE A 42 3.54 -2.07 2.67
CA ILE A 42 2.81 -0.80 2.89
C ILE A 42 3.24 -0.15 4.22
N THR A 43 3.33 -0.95 5.28
CA THR A 43 3.75 -0.46 6.60
C THR A 43 5.18 0.10 6.56
N GLU A 44 6.11 -0.61 5.92
CA GLU A 44 7.51 -0.17 5.83
C GLU A 44 7.67 1.10 5.00
N ILE A 45 6.93 1.24 3.90
CA ILE A 45 6.89 2.48 3.10
C ILE A 45 6.47 3.66 4.00
N GLY A 46 5.41 3.50 4.79
CA GLY A 46 4.94 4.53 5.71
C GLY A 46 5.97 4.89 6.78
N VAL A 47 6.63 3.89 7.38
CA VAL A 47 7.69 4.12 8.38
C VAL A 47 8.89 4.85 7.79
N ILE A 48 9.31 4.50 6.57
CA ILE A 48 10.43 5.16 5.88
C ILE A 48 10.07 6.61 5.59
N ASN A 49 8.90 6.87 5.00
CA ASN A 49 8.48 8.23 4.67
C ASN A 49 8.31 9.09 5.92
N ALA A 50 7.69 8.58 6.99
CA ALA A 50 7.57 9.30 8.25
C ALA A 50 8.93 9.71 8.86
N ARG A 51 9.95 8.86 8.71
CA ARG A 51 11.32 9.18 9.13
C ARG A 51 11.98 10.23 8.23
N LEU A 52 11.70 10.21 6.93
CA LEU A 52 12.24 11.17 5.95
C LEU A 52 11.59 12.55 6.09
N ASP A 53 10.27 12.58 6.32
CA ASP A 53 9.47 13.79 6.53
C ASP A 53 9.71 14.39 7.94
N GLY A 54 10.46 13.68 8.79
CA GLY A 54 10.97 14.20 10.05
C GLY A 54 9.93 14.28 11.17
N ALA A 55 8.79 13.58 11.08
CA ALA A 55 7.75 13.52 12.11
C ALA A 55 7.64 14.82 12.94
N VAL A 56 7.30 15.94 12.29
CA VAL A 56 6.94 17.18 12.99
C VAL A 56 5.67 16.89 13.79
N PRO A 57 5.70 16.92 15.13
CA PRO A 57 4.46 17.01 15.90
C PRO A 57 3.89 18.40 15.61
N GLU A 58 2.66 18.48 15.09
CA GLU A 58 1.92 19.74 15.19
C GLU A 58 1.59 19.98 16.67
N ASP A 59 1.94 21.17 17.16
CA ASP A 59 1.53 21.66 18.50
C ASP A 59 0.00 21.74 18.64
#